data_AF-A0A742ZQ02-F1
#
_entry.id   AF-A0A742ZQ02-F1
#
_cell.length_a   1.000
_cell.length_b   1.000
_cell.length_c   1.000
_cell.angle_alpha   90.00
_cell.angle_beta   90.00
_cell.angle_gamma   90.00
#
_symmetry.space_group_name_H-M   'P 1'
#
loop_
_entity.id
_entity.type
_entity.pdbx_description
1 polymer ?
#
loop_
_entity_poly.entity_id
_entity_poly.type
_entity_poly.pdbx_seq_one_letter_code
_entity_poly.pdbx_strand_id
1 'polypeptide(L)'
;MSCYIVNEKTANAVVSSLVEMQRIHESEADGFLDMMMKLNMRSVNERYDEDSAAPVYHYEKQETGLQDEKNPREILQTITNIANYLYQACDAEGAEDTLIFRMLNTLRDDLTEICKAALVKEGYPEESLRGKKYYDLPYSDDCSWGLD
;
A
#
# COMPACT_ATOMS: atom_id res chain seq x y z
N MET A 1 7.91 -18.13 -1.89
CA MET A 1 7.55 -16.71 -1.79
C MET A 1 8.84 -15.90 -1.82
N SER A 2 8.99 -15.03 -2.83
CA SER A 2 10.20 -14.25 -3.12
C SER A 2 9.97 -12.78 -2.73
N CYS A 3 10.88 -12.23 -1.94
CA CYS A 3 10.95 -10.79 -1.68
C CYS A 3 11.58 -10.09 -2.91
N TYR A 4 11.16 -8.87 -3.22
CA TYR A 4 11.78 -8.05 -4.26
C TYR A 4 11.66 -6.56 -3.93
N ILE A 5 12.43 -5.77 -4.68
CA ILE A 5 12.39 -4.32 -4.60
C ILE A 5 11.15 -3.80 -5.32
N VAL A 6 10.26 -3.17 -4.56
CA VAL A 6 9.05 -2.55 -5.09
C VAL A 6 9.45 -1.47 -6.11
N ASN A 7 8.81 -1.47 -7.28
CA ASN A 7 9.13 -0.50 -8.31
C ASN A 7 8.67 0.92 -7.94
N GLU A 8 9.25 1.90 -8.64
CA GLU A 8 9.05 3.33 -8.37
C GLU A 8 7.58 3.73 -8.44
N LYS A 9 6.83 3.24 -9.41
CA LYS A 9 5.41 3.58 -9.59
C LYS A 9 4.54 3.08 -8.46
N THR A 10 4.74 1.83 -8.01
CA THR A 10 4.03 1.27 -6.86
C THR A 10 4.38 2.02 -5.58
N ALA A 11 5.67 2.29 -5.36
CA ALA A 11 6.14 3.01 -4.19
C ALA A 11 5.55 4.43 -4.14
N ASN A 12 5.58 5.15 -5.26
CA ASN A 12 4.96 6.46 -5.39
C ASN A 12 3.44 6.42 -5.18
N ALA A 13 2.73 5.43 -5.72
CA ALA A 13 1.28 5.29 -5.51
C ALA A 13 0.95 5.08 -4.01
N VAL A 14 1.74 4.28 -3.30
CA VAL A 14 1.57 4.11 -1.85
C VAL A 14 1.81 5.43 -1.10
N VAL A 15 2.86 6.19 -1.43
CA VAL A 15 3.12 7.48 -0.79
C VAL A 15 2.05 8.52 -1.15
N SER A 16 1.58 8.56 -2.39
CA SER A 16 0.46 9.42 -2.80
C SER A 16 -0.80 9.11 -2.01
N SER A 17 -1.08 7.84 -1.72
CA SER A 17 -2.24 7.48 -0.89
C SER A 17 -2.16 8.03 0.54
N LEU A 18 -0.96 8.11 1.12
CA LEU A 18 -0.74 8.73 2.43
C LEU A 18 -0.97 10.25 2.38
N VAL A 19 -0.50 10.91 1.32
CA VAL A 19 -0.70 12.36 1.12
C VAL A 19 -2.18 12.68 0.92
N GLU A 20 -2.86 11.93 0.05
CA GLU A 20 -4.27 12.12 -0.27
C GLU A 20 -5.18 11.91 0.93
N MET A 21 -4.87 10.90 1.77
CA MET A 21 -5.58 10.64 3.02
C MET A 21 -5.08 11.50 4.20
N GLN A 22 -4.25 12.52 3.91
CA GLN A 22 -3.73 13.48 4.89
C GLN A 22 -3.02 12.81 6.08
N ARG A 23 -2.37 11.66 5.85
CA ARG A 23 -1.54 10.96 6.83
C ARG A 23 -0.15 11.59 6.96
N ILE A 24 0.33 12.16 5.87
CA ILE A 24 1.55 12.97 5.79
C ILE A 24 1.28 14.20 4.90
N HIS A 25 2.10 15.23 5.05
CA HIS A 25 2.08 16.37 4.13
C HIS A 25 2.90 16.05 2.87
N GLU A 26 2.58 16.68 1.73
CA GLU A 26 3.30 16.45 0.47
C GLU A 26 4.81 16.77 0.58
N SER A 27 5.20 17.75 1.40
CA SER A 27 6.62 18.06 1.66
C SER A 27 7.38 16.95 2.42
N GLU A 28 6.67 15.98 3.00
CA GLU A 28 7.24 14.84 3.72
C GLU A 28 7.34 13.59 2.83
N ALA A 29 6.79 13.65 1.61
CA ALA A 29 6.62 12.49 0.73
C ALA A 29 7.95 11.86 0.31
N ASP A 30 8.95 12.65 -0.12
CA ASP A 30 10.29 12.13 -0.47
C ASP A 30 10.95 11.43 0.73
N GLY A 31 10.84 12.01 1.92
CA GLY A 31 11.40 11.42 3.13
C GLY A 31 10.72 10.09 3.50
N PHE A 32 9.40 10.02 3.32
CA PHE A 32 8.64 8.80 3.55
C PHE A 32 9.00 7.72 2.52
N LEU A 33 9.12 8.10 1.24
CA LEU A 33 9.51 7.21 0.15
C LEU A 33 10.90 6.60 0.39
N ASP A 34 11.88 7.43 0.78
CA ASP A 34 13.24 6.96 1.11
C ASP A 34 13.23 5.96 2.28
N MET A 35 12.49 6.25 3.35
CA MET A 35 12.33 5.31 4.47
C MET A 35 11.67 4.00 4.03
N MET A 36 10.65 4.07 3.17
CA MET A 36 9.97 2.90 2.62
C MET A 36 10.93 2.01 1.82
N MET A 37 11.71 2.60 0.92
CA MET A 37 12.63 1.85 0.05
C MET A 37 13.79 1.26 0.83
N LYS A 38 14.29 1.95 1.86
CA LYS A 38 15.31 1.40 2.79
C LYS A 38 14.80 0.17 3.54
N LEU A 39 13.56 0.21 4.04
CA LEU A 39 12.98 -0.94 4.73
C LEU A 39 12.74 -2.12 3.78
N ASN A 40 12.24 -1.87 2.57
CA ASN A 40 12.03 -2.92 1.57
C ASN A 40 13.37 -3.53 1.10
N MET A 41 14.40 -2.71 0.85
CA MET A 41 15.74 -3.18 0.52
C MET A 41 16.33 -4.03 1.64
N ARG A 42 16.17 -3.60 2.89
CA ARG A 42 16.62 -4.38 4.05
C ARG A 42 15.96 -5.76 4.08
N SER A 43 14.66 -5.84 3.80
CA SER A 43 13.91 -7.10 3.70
C SER A 43 14.47 -8.02 2.61
N VAL A 44 14.79 -7.48 1.43
CA VAL A 44 15.44 -8.23 0.32
C VAL A 44 16.82 -8.73 0.74
N ASN A 45 17.65 -7.85 1.30
CA ASN A 45 19.00 -8.18 1.77
C ASN A 45 18.98 -9.31 2.81
N GLU A 46 18.13 -9.21 3.83
CA GLU A 46 18.00 -10.25 4.86
C GLU A 46 17.49 -11.58 4.27
N ARG A 47 16.60 -11.52 3.26
CA ARG A 47 16.05 -12.72 2.63
C ARG A 47 17.06 -13.47 1.76
N TYR A 48 17.92 -12.75 1.04
CA TYR A 48 18.86 -13.33 0.08
C TYR A 48 20.32 -13.32 0.54
N ASP A 49 20.59 -12.89 1.77
CA ASP A 49 21.95 -12.73 2.33
C ASP A 49 22.79 -11.78 1.46
N GLU A 50 22.21 -10.64 1.11
CA GLU A 50 22.82 -9.57 0.30
C GLU A 50 23.08 -8.31 1.13
N ASP A 51 23.88 -7.39 0.59
CA ASP A 51 24.16 -6.07 1.20
C ASP A 51 24.14 -4.97 0.13
N SER A 52 23.03 -4.90 -0.59
CA SER A 52 22.83 -3.89 -1.63
C SER A 52 22.21 -2.61 -1.05
N ALA A 53 22.60 -1.46 -1.61
CA ALA A 53 22.01 -0.17 -1.25
C ALA A 53 20.57 -0.06 -1.78
N ALA A 54 19.70 0.61 -1.02
CA ALA A 54 18.33 0.86 -1.46
C ALA A 54 18.33 1.76 -2.71
N PRO A 55 17.42 1.52 -3.67
CA PRO A 55 17.22 2.45 -4.77
C PRO A 55 16.74 3.81 -4.22
N VAL A 56 17.15 4.88 -4.90
CA VAL A 56 16.68 6.22 -4.61
C VAL A 56 15.62 6.57 -5.64
N TYR A 57 14.39 6.72 -5.16
CA TYR A 57 13.26 7.21 -5.95
C TYR A 57 12.93 8.64 -5.53
N HIS A 58 12.33 9.38 -6.46
CA HIS A 58 11.82 10.72 -6.20
C HIS A 58 10.31 10.68 -6.17
N TYR A 59 9.73 11.45 -5.25
CA TYR A 59 8.29 11.49 -5.13
C TYR A 59 7.67 12.16 -6.36
N GLU A 60 6.86 11.39 -7.06
CA GLU A 60 5.99 11.85 -8.14
C GLU A 60 4.57 11.44 -7.82
N LYS A 61 3.70 12.44 -7.63
CA LYS A 61 2.30 12.21 -7.29
C LYS A 61 1.63 11.33 -8.33
N GLN A 62 1.05 10.21 -7.88
CA GLN A 62 0.24 9.32 -8.69
C GLN A 62 -1.24 9.58 -8.45
N GLU A 63 -2.07 9.30 -9.45
CA GLU A 63 -3.52 9.26 -9.27
C GLU A 63 -3.89 7.92 -8.63
N THR A 64 -4.32 7.95 -7.36
CA THR A 64 -4.71 6.73 -6.62
C THR A 64 -6.21 6.43 -6.67
N GLY A 65 -7.00 7.36 -7.21
CA GLY A 65 -8.46 7.28 -7.25
C GLY A 65 -9.16 7.45 -5.90
N LEU A 66 -8.40 7.69 -4.82
CA LEU A 66 -8.97 7.91 -3.48
C LEU A 66 -9.77 9.21 -3.36
N GLN A 67 -9.57 10.17 -4.27
CA GLN A 67 -10.38 11.39 -4.35
C GLN A 67 -11.83 11.10 -4.80
N ASP A 68 -12.10 9.97 -5.45
CA ASP A 68 -13.45 9.55 -5.83
C ASP A 68 -13.89 8.37 -4.96
N GLU A 69 -14.42 8.67 -3.77
CA GLU A 69 -14.98 7.68 -2.82
C GLU A 69 -16.11 6.82 -3.41
N LYS A 70 -16.49 7.03 -4.67
CA LYS A 70 -17.49 6.26 -5.40
C LYS A 70 -16.88 5.13 -6.24
N ASN A 71 -15.57 5.05 -6.38
CA ASN A 71 -14.91 4.02 -7.18
C ASN A 71 -14.21 2.97 -6.28
N PRO A 72 -14.92 1.92 -5.83
CA PRO A 72 -14.34 0.90 -4.96
C PRO A 72 -13.16 0.16 -5.59
N ARG A 73 -13.08 0.10 -6.94
CA ARG A 73 -11.98 -0.59 -7.64
C ARG A 73 -10.65 0.12 -7.46
N GLU A 74 -10.64 1.44 -7.57
CA GLU A 74 -9.41 2.23 -7.40
C GLU A 74 -8.93 2.23 -5.95
N ILE A 75 -9.88 2.31 -5.00
CA ILE A 75 -9.58 2.15 -3.57
C ILE A 75 -8.96 0.76 -3.32
N LEU A 76 -9.53 -0.30 -3.91
CA LEU A 76 -9.03 -1.66 -3.76
C LEU A 76 -7.66 -1.88 -4.41
N GLN A 77 -7.39 -1.25 -5.55
CA GLN A 77 -6.07 -1.25 -6.17
C GLN A 77 -5.03 -0.59 -5.25
N THR A 78 -5.40 0.53 -4.60
CA THR A 78 -4.51 1.21 -3.64
C THR A 78 -4.25 0.35 -2.40
N ILE A 79 -5.28 -0.30 -1.85
CA ILE A 79 -5.13 -1.29 -0.77
C ILE A 79 -4.18 -2.42 -1.18
N THR A 80 -4.32 -2.92 -2.41
CA THR A 80 -3.49 -3.99 -2.96
C THR A 80 -2.03 -3.57 -3.09
N ASN A 81 -1.76 -2.34 -3.54
CA ASN A 81 -0.40 -1.80 -3.60
C ASN A 81 0.24 -1.66 -2.22
N ILE A 82 -0.51 -1.18 -1.21
CA ILE A 82 -0.05 -1.11 0.17
C ILE A 82 0.24 -2.51 0.71
N ALA A 83 -0.67 -3.47 0.46
CA ALA A 83 -0.49 -4.85 0.89
C ALA A 83 0.73 -5.50 0.22
N ASN A 84 0.97 -5.24 -1.05
CA ASN A 84 2.18 -5.66 -1.74
C ASN A 84 3.43 -5.12 -1.04
N TYR A 85 3.50 -3.82 -0.80
CA TYR A 85 4.64 -3.24 -0.08
C TYR A 85 4.85 -3.88 1.30
N LEU A 86 3.80 -3.98 2.12
CA LEU A 86 3.88 -4.56 3.46
C LEU A 86 4.39 -6.00 3.41
N TYR A 87 3.92 -6.77 2.45
CA TYR A 87 4.36 -8.14 2.23
C TYR A 87 5.83 -8.18 1.75
N GLN A 88 6.28 -7.28 0.88
CA GLN A 88 7.70 -7.23 0.48
C GLN A 88 8.62 -6.78 1.62
N ALA A 89 8.13 -5.98 2.57
CA ALA A 89 8.93 -5.44 3.66
C ALA A 89 8.95 -6.32 4.93
N CYS A 90 8.09 -7.33 5.03
CA CYS A 90 7.87 -8.06 6.29
C CYS A 90 9.00 -9.01 6.70
N ASP A 91 9.88 -9.40 5.78
CA ASP A 91 11.01 -10.28 6.11
C ASP A 91 12.12 -9.53 6.88
N ALA A 92 12.13 -8.18 6.87
CA ALA A 92 13.07 -7.40 7.66
C ALA A 92 12.79 -7.52 9.17
N GLU A 93 13.82 -7.86 9.95
CA GLU A 93 13.69 -7.98 11.40
C GLU A 93 13.21 -6.67 12.05
N GLY A 94 12.09 -6.76 12.77
CA GLY A 94 11.45 -5.61 13.41
C GLY A 94 10.65 -4.72 12.46
N ALA A 95 10.38 -5.15 11.21
CA ALA A 95 9.60 -4.37 10.24
C ALA A 95 8.26 -3.89 10.82
N GLU A 96 7.53 -4.77 11.51
CA GLU A 96 6.22 -4.47 12.10
C GLU A 96 6.25 -3.36 13.16
N ASP A 97 7.43 -3.11 13.76
CA ASP A 97 7.62 -2.05 14.75
C ASP A 97 7.97 -0.70 14.14
N THR A 98 8.27 -0.65 12.84
CA THR A 98 8.63 0.60 12.16
C THR A 98 7.42 1.51 11.98
N LEU A 99 7.68 2.82 11.96
CA LEU A 99 6.66 3.84 11.66
C LEU A 99 5.98 3.57 10.32
N ILE A 100 6.76 3.18 9.30
CA ILE A 100 6.29 2.88 7.95
C ILE A 100 5.25 1.75 7.99
N PHE A 101 5.62 0.62 8.58
CA PHE A 101 4.76 -0.57 8.60
C PHE A 101 3.47 -0.33 9.38
N ARG A 102 3.56 0.35 10.53
CA ARG A 102 2.38 0.71 11.35
C ARG A 102 1.45 1.66 10.61
N MET A 103 1.98 2.74 10.04
CA MET A 103 1.18 3.74 9.31
C MET A 103 0.50 3.15 8.09
N LEU A 104 1.20 2.33 7.31
CA LEU A 104 0.65 1.66 6.13
C LEU A 104 -0.39 0.60 6.48
N ASN A 105 -0.21 -0.15 7.57
CA ASN A 105 -1.28 -1.07 8.04
C ASN A 105 -2.53 -0.30 8.45
N THR A 106 -2.39 0.78 9.23
CA THR A 106 -3.54 1.61 9.63
C THR A 106 -4.23 2.18 8.40
N LEU A 107 -3.47 2.76 7.46
CA LEU A 107 -4.05 3.27 6.22
C LEU A 107 -4.78 2.18 5.43
N ARG A 108 -4.18 1.00 5.26
CA ARG A 108 -4.81 -0.13 4.55
C ARG A 108 -6.13 -0.53 5.19
N ASP A 109 -6.18 -0.60 6.51
CA ASP A 109 -7.37 -1.00 7.25
C ASP A 109 -8.47 0.08 7.13
N ASP A 110 -8.12 1.37 7.23
CA ASP A 110 -9.05 2.47 7.00
C ASP A 110 -9.62 2.46 5.58
N LEU A 111 -8.75 2.31 4.58
CA LEU A 111 -9.16 2.22 3.18
C LEU A 111 -10.04 1.00 2.92
N THR A 112 -9.80 -0.12 3.61
CA THR A 112 -10.65 -1.32 3.51
C THR A 112 -12.08 -1.01 3.97
N GLU A 113 -12.25 -0.26 5.05
CA GLU A 113 -13.58 0.14 5.52
C GLU A 113 -14.24 1.16 4.58
N ILE A 114 -13.47 2.11 4.02
CA ILE A 114 -13.94 3.04 2.98
C ILE A 114 -14.39 2.27 1.73
N CYS A 115 -13.62 1.28 1.29
CA CYS A 115 -13.95 0.43 0.14
C CYS A 115 -15.24 -0.35 0.37
N LYS A 116 -15.44 -0.92 1.58
CA LYS A 116 -16.69 -1.59 1.94
C LYS A 116 -17.87 -0.64 1.87
N ALA A 117 -17.72 0.58 2.39
CA ALA A 117 -18.77 1.60 2.31
C ALA A 117 -19.10 1.99 0.85
N ALA A 118 -18.09 2.09 -0.02
CA ALA A 118 -18.28 2.35 -1.45
C ALA A 118 -19.01 1.18 -2.15
N LEU A 119 -18.65 -0.07 -1.84
CA LEU A 119 -19.34 -1.25 -2.35
C LEU A 119 -20.82 -1.30 -1.92
N VAL A 120 -21.15 -0.91 -0.68
CA VAL A 120 -22.56 -0.80 -0.26
C VAL A 120 -23.31 0.21 -1.13
N LYS A 121 -22.69 1.34 -1.49
CA LYS A 121 -23.29 2.33 -2.41
C LYS A 121 -23.49 1.79 -3.83
N GLU A 122 -22.65 0.84 -4.28
CA GLU A 122 -22.83 0.11 -5.55
C GLU A 122 -23.91 -0.99 -5.50
N GLY A 123 -24.49 -1.27 -4.33
CA GLY A 123 -25.58 -2.23 -4.15
C GLY A 123 -25.18 -3.58 -3.56
N TYR A 124 -23.94 -3.74 -3.08
CA TYR A 124 -23.54 -4.94 -2.34
C TYR A 124 -24.17 -4.93 -0.94
N PRO A 125 -24.72 -6.06 -0.45
CA PRO A 125 -25.29 -6.12 0.90
C PRO A 125 -24.20 -5.95 1.98
N GLU A 126 -24.41 -5.05 2.94
CA GLU A 126 -23.44 -4.78 4.03
C GLU A 126 -23.04 -6.05 4.81
N GLU A 127 -24.01 -6.90 5.15
CA GLU A 127 -23.77 -8.17 5.86
C GLU A 127 -22.87 -9.13 5.05
N SER A 128 -22.84 -9.02 3.72
CA SER A 128 -21.96 -9.83 2.87
C SER A 128 -20.51 -9.34 2.85
N LEU A 129 -20.26 -8.13 3.37
CA LEU A 129 -18.94 -7.48 3.44
C LEU A 129 -18.36 -7.49 4.86
N ARG A 130 -19.20 -7.70 5.89
CA ARG A 130 -18.79 -7.72 7.28
C ARG A 130 -17.73 -8.81 7.53
N GLY A 131 -16.64 -8.42 8.18
CA GLY A 131 -15.54 -9.33 8.54
C GLY A 131 -14.63 -9.75 7.38
N LYS A 132 -14.96 -9.41 6.13
CA LYS A 132 -14.09 -9.70 4.99
C LYS A 132 -12.81 -8.89 5.03
N LYS A 133 -11.71 -9.52 4.61
CA LYS A 133 -10.44 -8.85 4.31
C LYS A 133 -10.48 -8.29 2.90
N TYR A 134 -9.57 -7.38 2.58
CA TYR A 134 -9.54 -6.71 1.28
C TYR A 134 -9.45 -7.70 0.10
N TYR A 135 -8.70 -8.79 0.25
CA TYR A 135 -8.56 -9.82 -0.78
C TYR A 135 -9.81 -10.71 -0.97
N ASP A 136 -10.83 -10.56 -0.12
CA ASP A 136 -12.12 -11.24 -0.25
C ASP A 136 -13.25 -10.29 -0.74
N LEU A 137 -12.92 -9.02 -0.98
CA LEU A 137 -13.88 -8.01 -1.44
C LEU A 137 -14.15 -8.16 -2.96
N PRO A 138 -15.35 -7.77 -3.43
CA PRO A 138 -15.60 -7.64 -4.86
C PRO A 138 -14.51 -6.85 -5.59
N TYR A 139 -14.15 -7.30 -6.80
CA TYR A 139 -13.07 -6.76 -7.64
C TYR A 139 -11.64 -7.03 -7.15
N SER A 140 -11.44 -7.83 -6.09
CA SER A 140 -10.10 -8.19 -5.62
C SER A 140 -9.27 -8.90 -6.69
N ASP A 141 -9.92 -9.76 -7.48
CA ASP A 141 -9.28 -10.51 -8.57
C ASP A 141 -8.90 -9.61 -9.76
N ASP A 142 -9.48 -8.41 -9.85
CA ASP A 142 -9.18 -7.42 -10.89
C ASP A 142 -7.99 -6.52 -10.52
N CYS A 143 -7.51 -6.59 -9.27
CA CYS A 143 -6.42 -5.74 -8.79
C CYS A 143 -5.05 -6.35 -9.11
N SER A 144 -4.11 -5.52 -9.55
CA SER A 144 -2.74 -5.93 -9.83
C SER A 144 -1.87 -5.87 -8.58
N TRP A 145 -1.04 -6.90 -8.36
CA TRP A 145 -0.09 -6.93 -7.26
C TRP A 145 1.17 -6.11 -7.59
N GLY A 146 1.11 -4.81 -7.31
CA GLY A 146 2.07 -3.84 -7.83
C GLY A 146 1.66 -3.30 -9.20
N LEU A 147 2.21 -2.15 -9.56
CA LEU A 147 1.96 -1.43 -10.80
C LEU A 147 3.18 -1.55 -11.71
N ASP A 148 3.00 -1.93 -12.97
CA ASP A 148 4.08 -1.89 -13.97
C ASP A 148 4.38 -0.47 -14.48
#